data_AF-A0A4U6UNS1-F1
#
_entry.id   AF-A0A4U6UNS1-F1
#
_cell.length_a   1.000
_cell.length_b   1.000
_cell.length_c   1.000
_cell.angle_alpha   90.00
_cell.angle_beta   90.00
_cell.angle_gamma   90.00
#
_symmetry.space_group_name_H-M   'P 1'
#
loop_
_entity.id
_entity.type
_entity.pdbx_description
1 polymer ?
#
loop_
_entity_poly.entity_id
_entity_poly.type
_entity_poly.pdbx_seq_one_letter_code
_entity_poly.pdbx_strand_id
1 'polypeptide(L)'
;MEREPPEDWECCLSDAPTTSPSCVVLVLHMKEPKFLYCRVGGSHWSAHEYDVGDVKLPPSYAPPRKIVIQDAVGGRFYFNTGKLGVIDFSPAAMPELSFIDYPPPEFPMGSNCRREYMLESRGELFSVYICLKEFTPEIRCASTRSIRLEQLGQ
;
A
#
# COMPACT_ATOMS: atom_id res chain seq x y z
N MET A 1 -25.80 -14.50 -7.68
CA MET A 1 -25.33 -14.80 -6.31
C MET A 1 -23.99 -14.14 -6.17
N GLU A 2 -23.94 -12.97 -5.54
CA GLU A 2 -22.68 -12.31 -5.19
C GLU A 2 -22.04 -13.14 -4.07
N ARG A 3 -20.87 -13.70 -4.33
CA ARG A 3 -20.09 -14.42 -3.32
C ARG A 3 -19.06 -13.43 -2.80
N GLU A 4 -18.96 -13.32 -1.48
CA GLU A 4 -17.88 -12.56 -0.86
C GLU A 4 -16.52 -13.10 -1.35
N PRO A 5 -15.51 -12.24 -1.51
CA PRO A 5 -14.17 -12.69 -1.80
C PRO A 5 -13.70 -13.64 -0.66
N PRO A 6 -12.79 -14.58 -0.95
CA PRO A 6 -12.24 -15.44 0.10
C PRO A 6 -11.60 -14.60 1.22
N GLU A 7 -11.51 -15.16 2.43
CA GLU A 7 -11.15 -14.46 3.69
C GLU A 7 -9.84 -13.63 3.65
N ASP A 8 -8.95 -13.92 2.70
CA ASP A 8 -7.66 -13.22 2.51
C ASP A 8 -7.61 -12.31 1.28
N TRP A 9 -8.75 -12.05 0.65
CA TRP A 9 -8.83 -11.20 -0.53
C TRP A 9 -9.70 -9.98 -0.29
N GLU A 10 -9.20 -8.81 -0.69
CA GLU A 10 -9.91 -7.54 -0.58
C GLU A 10 -10.03 -6.89 -1.97
N CYS A 11 -11.16 -6.23 -2.21
CA CYS A 11 -11.38 -5.47 -3.44
C CYS A 11 -11.07 -4.00 -3.19
N CYS A 12 -10.20 -3.41 -4.01
CA CYS A 12 -9.87 -1.98 -3.94
C CYS A 12 -9.90 -1.33 -5.31
N LEU A 13 -10.22 -0.04 -5.34
CA LEU A 13 -10.23 0.78 -6.55
C LEU A 13 -9.01 1.70 -6.54
N SER A 14 -8.37 1.85 -7.70
CA SER A 14 -7.22 2.74 -7.82
C SER A 14 -7.60 4.23 -7.77
N ASP A 15 -8.85 4.56 -8.08
CA ASP A 15 -9.38 5.92 -8.10
C ASP A 15 -10.92 5.90 -8.12
N ALA A 16 -11.56 7.06 -8.01
CA ALA A 16 -13.00 7.21 -8.19
C ALA A 16 -13.42 6.78 -9.62
N PRO A 17 -14.33 5.79 -9.75
CA PRO A 17 -14.70 5.20 -11.04
C PRO A 17 -15.45 6.16 -11.97
N THR A 18 -15.96 7.28 -11.43
CA THR A 18 -16.68 8.32 -12.18
C THR A 18 -15.76 9.29 -12.92
N THR A 19 -14.49 9.36 -12.53
CA THR A 19 -13.65 10.53 -12.83
C THR A 19 -12.48 10.20 -13.75
N SER A 20 -12.10 8.92 -13.86
CA SER A 20 -10.94 8.52 -14.67
C SER A 20 -11.16 7.27 -15.53
N PRO A 21 -10.84 7.30 -16.85
CA PRO A 21 -10.78 6.11 -17.69
C PRO A 21 -9.61 5.17 -17.32
N SER A 22 -8.72 5.58 -16.40
CA SER A 22 -7.63 4.76 -15.86
C SER A 22 -7.97 4.07 -14.53
N CYS A 23 -9.21 4.15 -14.04
CA CYS A 23 -9.62 3.44 -12.84
C CYS A 23 -9.48 1.91 -13.04
N VAL A 24 -8.79 1.27 -12.10
CA VAL A 24 -8.51 -0.16 -12.07
C VAL A 24 -9.11 -0.74 -10.81
N VAL A 25 -9.80 -1.86 -10.97
CA VAL A 25 -10.27 -2.70 -9.88
C VAL A 25 -9.17 -3.72 -9.59
N LEU A 26 -8.70 -3.75 -8.35
CA LEU A 26 -7.85 -4.81 -7.84
C LEU A 26 -8.64 -5.73 -6.91
N VAL A 27 -8.35 -7.03 -7.02
CA VAL A 27 -8.66 -8.03 -6.01
C VAL A 27 -7.32 -8.49 -5.46
N LEU A 28 -6.96 -7.97 -4.29
CA LEU A 28 -5.66 -8.09 -3.65
C LEU A 28 -5.64 -9.26 -2.68
N HIS A 29 -4.56 -10.04 -2.64
CA HIS A 29 -4.32 -10.98 -1.56
C HIS A 29 -3.61 -10.29 -0.37
N MET A 30 -4.20 -10.31 0.81
CA MET A 30 -3.74 -9.54 1.97
C MET A 30 -2.48 -10.09 2.65
N LYS A 31 -2.05 -11.31 2.28
CA LYS A 31 -0.89 -12.00 2.87
C LYS A 31 0.21 -12.35 1.87
N GLU A 32 -0.05 -12.23 0.58
CA GLU A 32 0.88 -12.63 -0.48
C GLU A 32 0.90 -11.54 -1.55
N PRO A 33 2.05 -11.29 -2.18
CA PRO A 33 2.20 -10.19 -3.13
C PRO A 33 1.65 -10.60 -4.50
N LYS A 34 0.33 -10.82 -4.56
CA LYS A 34 -0.41 -11.20 -5.75
C LYS A 34 -1.76 -10.48 -5.79
N PHE A 35 -2.21 -10.16 -6.99
CA PHE A 35 -3.52 -9.58 -7.21
C PHE A 35 -4.10 -9.99 -8.57
N LEU A 36 -5.41 -9.85 -8.69
CA LEU A 36 -6.11 -9.83 -9.97
C LEU A 36 -6.51 -8.39 -10.29
N TYR A 37 -6.45 -8.00 -11.55
CA TYR A 37 -6.83 -6.65 -11.96
C TYR A 37 -7.70 -6.63 -13.21
N CYS A 38 -8.60 -5.66 -13.27
CA CYS A 38 -9.43 -5.36 -14.42
C CYS A 38 -9.62 -3.83 -14.53
N ARG A 39 -9.65 -3.30 -15.76
CA ARG A 39 -10.02 -1.90 -15.97
C ARG A 39 -11.53 -1.75 -15.83
N VAL A 40 -11.98 -0.64 -15.22
CA VAL A 40 -13.41 -0.36 -15.08
C VAL A 40 -14.07 -0.33 -16.47
N GLY A 41 -15.17 -1.09 -16.63
CA GLY A 41 -15.86 -1.28 -17.91
C GLY A 41 -15.27 -2.40 -18.80
N GLY A 42 -14.15 -3.01 -18.41
CA GLY A 42 -13.58 -4.18 -19.06
C GLY A 42 -14.16 -5.50 -18.54
N SER A 43 -13.99 -6.57 -19.34
CA SER A 43 -14.38 -7.95 -18.98
C SER A 43 -13.18 -8.88 -18.76
N HIS A 44 -11.97 -8.41 -19.06
CA HIS A 44 -10.75 -9.21 -19.01
C HIS A 44 -9.99 -8.97 -17.70
N TRP A 45 -9.87 -10.04 -16.91
CA TRP A 45 -9.06 -10.06 -15.70
C TRP A 45 -7.67 -10.60 -15.99
N SER A 46 -6.67 -9.95 -15.41
CA SER A 46 -5.27 -10.39 -15.48
C SER A 46 -4.76 -10.66 -14.07
N ALA A 47 -4.02 -11.76 -13.91
CA ALA A 47 -3.31 -12.06 -12.67
C ALA A 47 -1.90 -11.46 -12.72
N HIS A 48 -1.45 -10.92 -11.60
CA HIS A 48 -0.09 -10.39 -11.47
C HIS A 48 0.49 -10.78 -10.11
N GLU A 49 1.73 -11.23 -10.14
CA GLU A 49 2.55 -11.48 -8.96
C GLU A 49 3.68 -10.47 -8.95
N TYR A 50 3.98 -9.93 -7.79
CA TYR A 50 5.10 -9.03 -7.57
C TYR A 50 5.94 -9.58 -6.41
N ASP A 51 7.24 -9.35 -6.39
CA ASP A 51 8.05 -9.65 -5.22
C ASP A 51 8.94 -8.45 -4.90
N VAL A 52 8.68 -7.86 -3.74
CA VAL A 52 9.39 -6.69 -3.22
C VAL A 52 10.11 -7.02 -1.91
N GLY A 53 10.24 -8.32 -1.63
CA GLY A 53 10.89 -8.86 -0.44
C GLY A 53 9.97 -8.99 0.76
N ASP A 54 10.61 -9.30 1.88
CA ASP A 54 9.95 -9.56 3.15
C ASP A 54 10.15 -8.40 4.13
N VAL A 55 9.24 -8.29 5.10
CA VAL A 55 9.43 -7.41 6.25
C VAL A 55 10.72 -7.82 6.97
N LYS A 56 11.65 -6.87 7.10
CA LYS A 56 12.95 -7.09 7.76
C LYS A 56 12.74 -7.35 9.26
N LEU A 57 12.76 -8.63 9.63
CA LEU A 57 12.68 -9.09 11.01
C LEU A 57 13.93 -9.89 11.38
N PRO A 58 14.29 -9.97 12.69
CA PRO A 58 15.37 -10.85 13.12
C PRO A 58 15.11 -12.30 12.69
N PRO A 59 16.14 -13.09 12.36
CA PRO A 59 15.99 -14.47 11.86
C PRO A 59 15.20 -15.40 12.78
N SER A 60 15.10 -15.08 14.07
CA SER A 60 14.32 -15.83 15.06
C SER A 60 12.81 -15.75 14.85
N TYR A 61 12.33 -14.81 14.04
CA TYR A 61 10.91 -14.64 13.73
C TYR A 61 10.57 -15.34 12.42
N ALA A 62 9.80 -16.41 12.49
CA ALA A 62 9.44 -17.24 11.34
C ALA A 62 7.92 -17.52 11.26
N PRO A 63 7.36 -17.64 10.05
CA PRO A 63 7.95 -17.26 8.76
C PRO A 63 7.97 -15.72 8.57
N PRO A 64 8.92 -15.18 7.79
CA PRO A 64 8.95 -13.75 7.47
C PRO A 64 7.68 -13.35 6.70
N ARG A 65 7.13 -12.18 7.05
CA ARG A 65 5.91 -11.69 6.44
C ARG A 65 6.23 -11.01 5.11
N LYS A 66 5.48 -11.34 4.05
CA LYS A 66 5.57 -10.67 2.74
C LYS A 66 5.10 -9.22 2.84
N ILE A 67 5.67 -8.35 2.01
CA ILE A 67 5.21 -6.96 1.86
C ILE A 67 4.08 -6.95 0.82
N VAL A 68 2.94 -6.38 1.19
CA VAL A 68 1.72 -6.31 0.36
C VAL A 68 1.29 -4.87 0.13
N ILE A 69 0.44 -4.65 -0.87
CA ILE A 69 -0.20 -3.34 -1.12
C ILE A 69 -0.99 -2.92 0.12
N GLN A 70 -0.87 -1.64 0.48
CA GLN A 70 -1.55 -1.07 1.65
C GLN A 70 -2.70 -0.15 1.25
N ASP A 71 -2.55 0.63 0.19
CA ASP A 71 -3.61 1.54 -0.28
C ASP A 71 -3.42 1.95 -1.76
N ALA A 72 -4.37 2.72 -2.30
CA ALA A 72 -4.43 3.15 -3.69
C ALA A 72 -4.92 4.60 -3.83
N VAL A 73 -4.28 5.36 -4.73
CA VAL A 73 -4.63 6.77 -5.01
C VAL A 73 -4.32 7.10 -6.47
N GLY A 74 -5.28 7.72 -7.17
CA GLY A 74 -5.04 8.33 -8.48
C GLY A 74 -4.52 7.36 -9.55
N GLY A 75 -5.04 6.13 -9.59
CA GLY A 75 -4.63 5.13 -10.58
C GLY A 75 -3.44 4.27 -10.17
N ARG A 76 -2.89 4.47 -8.96
CA ARG A 76 -1.67 3.82 -8.47
C ARG A 76 -1.91 3.12 -7.15
N PHE A 77 -1.10 2.10 -6.86
CA PHE A 77 -1.12 1.33 -5.62
C PHE A 77 0.19 1.44 -4.88
N TYR A 78 0.14 1.43 -3.56
CA TYR A 78 1.26 1.80 -2.71
C TYR A 78 1.55 0.76 -1.63
N PHE A 79 2.83 0.58 -1.32
CA PHE A 79 3.32 -0.31 -0.26
C PHE A 79 4.64 0.19 0.33
N ASN A 80 4.94 -0.21 1.56
CA ASN A 80 6.13 0.23 2.29
C ASN A 80 7.24 -0.82 2.31
N THR A 81 8.43 -0.47 1.81
CA THR A 81 9.66 -1.29 1.92
C THR A 81 10.78 -0.62 2.73
N GLY A 82 10.47 0.50 3.39
CA GLY A 82 11.41 1.54 3.80
C GLY A 82 11.61 2.61 2.72
N LYS A 83 11.21 2.31 1.47
CA LYS A 83 10.90 3.27 0.41
C LYS A 83 9.40 3.18 0.11
N LEU A 84 8.87 4.21 -0.56
CA LEU A 84 7.50 4.20 -1.04
C LEU A 84 7.47 3.42 -2.36
N GLY A 85 6.97 2.20 -2.33
CA GLY A 85 6.75 1.40 -3.52
C GLY A 85 5.46 1.81 -4.22
N VAL A 86 5.49 1.87 -5.55
CA VAL A 86 4.37 2.31 -6.39
C VAL A 86 4.16 1.30 -7.51
N ILE A 87 2.91 0.88 -7.70
CA ILE A 87 2.47 0.13 -8.89
C ILE A 87 1.55 1.05 -9.70
N ASP A 88 1.99 1.43 -10.90
CA ASP A 88 1.28 2.35 -11.78
C ASP A 88 0.57 1.60 -12.92
N PHE A 89 -0.74 1.82 -13.03
CA PHE A 89 -1.59 1.23 -14.07
C PHE A 89 -2.02 2.24 -15.16
N SER A 90 -1.47 3.46 -15.11
CA SER A 90 -1.69 4.49 -16.13
C SER A 90 -1.20 4.08 -17.52
N PRO A 91 -0.09 3.32 -17.70
CA PRO A 91 0.21 2.72 -19.00
C PRO A 91 -0.85 1.66 -19.34
N ALA A 92 -1.35 1.69 -20.57
CA ALA A 92 -2.41 0.78 -21.00
C ALA A 92 -2.00 -0.71 -20.98
N ALA A 93 -0.70 -1.00 -21.17
CA ALA A 93 -0.20 -2.33 -21.49
C ALA A 93 0.14 -3.20 -20.26
N MET A 94 0.75 -2.65 -19.21
CA MET A 94 1.24 -3.43 -18.06
C MET A 94 1.43 -2.55 -16.82
N PRO A 95 1.21 -3.08 -15.59
CA PRO A 95 1.59 -2.38 -14.36
C PRO A 95 3.10 -2.14 -14.30
N GLU A 96 3.50 -0.92 -13.95
CA GLU A 96 4.90 -0.55 -13.75
C GLU A 96 5.22 -0.42 -12.26
N LEU A 97 6.28 -1.10 -11.82
CA LEU A 97 6.77 -1.05 -10.45
C LEU A 97 7.88 0.00 -10.33
N SER A 98 7.73 0.94 -9.40
CA SER A 98 8.76 1.93 -9.08
C SER A 98 8.90 2.14 -7.58
N PHE A 99 10.02 2.75 -7.17
CA PHE A 99 10.32 3.04 -5.78
C PHE A 99 10.73 4.49 -5.63
N ILE A 100 10.13 5.16 -4.66
CA ILE A 100 10.35 6.55 -4.36
C ILE A 100 11.01 6.66 -2.99
N ASP A 101 12.12 7.37 -2.91
CA ASP A 101 12.72 7.73 -1.63
C ASP A 101 11.83 8.76 -0.94
N TYR A 102 11.37 8.44 0.27
CA TYR A 102 10.62 9.38 1.10
C TYR A 102 11.32 9.47 2.47
N PRO A 103 11.53 10.69 3.00
CA PRO A 103 12.39 10.85 4.18
C PRO A 103 11.77 10.16 5.39
N PRO A 104 12.60 9.47 6.20
CA PRO A 104 12.13 8.83 7.41
C PRO A 104 11.60 9.91 8.37
N PRO A 105 10.42 9.72 8.95
CA PRO A 105 9.87 10.69 9.89
C PRO A 105 10.62 10.62 11.22
N GLU A 106 10.66 11.75 11.91
CA GLU A 106 11.23 11.87 13.25
C GLU A 106 10.59 10.88 14.22
N PHE A 107 11.42 10.32 15.09
CA PHE A 107 10.99 9.35 16.09
C PHE A 107 10.72 10.09 17.42
N PRO A 108 9.47 10.15 17.90
CA PRO A 108 9.17 10.90 19.11
C PRO A 108 9.94 10.35 20.31
N MET A 109 10.63 11.22 21.06
CA MET A 109 11.40 10.81 22.23
C MET A 109 10.58 9.96 23.20
N GLY A 110 11.16 8.86 23.67
CA GLY A 110 10.52 7.91 24.58
C GLY A 110 9.52 6.96 23.92
N SER A 111 9.41 6.96 22.59
CA SER A 111 8.88 5.81 21.85
C SER A 111 9.99 4.76 21.72
N ASN A 112 9.62 3.49 21.59
CA ASN A 112 10.54 2.37 21.31
C ASN A 112 10.14 1.62 20.05
N CYS A 113 8.88 1.76 19.60
CA CYS A 113 8.40 1.21 18.36
C CYS A 113 7.38 2.15 17.69
N ARG A 114 7.29 2.00 16.36
CA ARG A 114 6.36 2.74 15.51
C ARG A 114 5.80 1.80 14.47
N ARG A 115 4.51 1.93 14.18
CA ARG A 115 3.86 1.30 13.03
C ARG A 115 3.52 2.36 12.01
N GLU A 116 3.78 2.05 10.75
CA GLU A 116 3.41 2.90 9.62
C GLU A 116 2.35 2.23 8.79
N TYR A 117 1.33 3.00 8.45
CA TYR A 117 0.23 2.61 7.57
C TYR A 117 0.15 3.64 6.45
N MET A 118 -0.17 3.19 5.24
CA MET A 118 -0.56 4.09 4.16
C MET A 118 -2.08 4.18 4.14
N LEU A 119 -2.60 5.37 3.91
CA LEU A 119 -4.03 5.64 3.89
C LEU A 119 -4.37 6.65 2.79
N GLU A 120 -5.30 6.29 1.92
CA GLU A 120 -6.00 7.23 1.04
C GLU A 120 -7.00 8.06 1.85
N SER A 121 -6.99 9.37 1.65
CA SER A 121 -8.03 10.24 2.14
C SER A 121 -8.20 11.45 1.23
N ARG A 122 -9.39 11.58 0.62
CA ARG A 122 -9.79 12.72 -0.23
C ARG A 122 -8.92 12.90 -1.48
N GLY A 123 -8.49 11.81 -2.09
CA GLY A 123 -7.64 11.80 -3.28
C GLY A 123 -6.16 12.06 -3.00
N GLU A 124 -5.76 12.08 -1.73
CA GLU A 124 -4.37 12.23 -1.31
C GLU A 124 -3.91 11.00 -0.52
N LEU A 125 -2.64 10.64 -0.67
CA LEU A 125 -2.01 9.56 0.08
C LEU A 125 -1.33 10.11 1.35
N PHE A 126 -1.56 9.44 2.48
CA PHE A 126 -0.95 9.76 3.76
C PHE A 126 -0.16 8.58 4.31
N SER A 127 1.00 8.86 4.92
CA SER A 127 1.58 7.95 5.91
C SER A 127 1.01 8.28 7.29
N VAL A 128 0.40 7.30 7.93
CA VAL A 128 -0.07 7.35 9.32
C VAL A 128 0.91 6.60 10.21
N TYR A 129 1.41 7.28 11.22
CA TYR A 129 2.37 6.75 12.19
C TYR A 129 1.71 6.58 13.54
N ILE A 130 1.76 5.36 14.09
CA ILE A 130 1.34 5.06 15.45
C ILE A 130 2.58 4.72 16.25
N CYS A 131 2.93 5.57 17.21
CA CYS A 131 4.06 5.34 18.11
C CYS A 131 3.53 4.78 19.44
N LEU A 132 4.09 3.66 19.88
CA LEU A 132 3.69 3.02 21.13
C LEU A 132 4.62 3.44 22.26
N LYS A 133 4.08 3.40 23.48
CA LYS A 133 4.82 3.67 24.71
C LYS A 133 5.49 2.38 25.18
N GLU A 134 6.82 2.38 25.17
CA GLU A 134 7.61 1.24 25.64
C GLU A 134 7.12 -0.09 25.03
N PHE A 135 7.31 -1.22 25.70
CA PHE A 135 6.89 -2.53 25.17
C PHE A 135 5.39 -2.81 25.37
N THR A 136 4.56 -1.78 25.49
CA THR A 136 3.11 -1.90 25.71
C THR A 136 2.33 -1.53 24.45
N PRO A 137 1.08 -2.02 24.28
CA PRO A 137 0.20 -1.57 23.19
C PRO A 137 -0.36 -0.16 23.41
N GLU A 138 0.02 0.56 24.48
CA GLU A 138 -0.44 1.92 24.73
C GLU A 138 0.05 2.86 23.63
N ILE A 139 -0.90 3.52 22.95
CA ILE A 139 -0.60 4.52 21.93
C ILE A 139 -0.08 5.78 22.63
N ARG A 140 1.17 6.15 22.35
CA ARG A 140 1.78 7.39 22.85
C ARG A 140 1.34 8.58 22.01
N CYS A 141 1.42 8.43 20.70
CA CYS A 141 0.99 9.45 19.75
C CYS A 141 0.65 8.83 18.40
N ALA A 142 -0.26 9.48 17.69
CA ALA A 142 -0.52 9.25 16.28
C ALA A 142 -0.18 10.53 15.51
N SER A 143 0.50 10.40 14.38
CA SER A 143 0.78 11.52 13.48
C SER A 143 0.55 11.11 12.03
N THR A 144 0.23 12.08 11.19
CA THR A 144 -0.04 11.88 9.77
C THR A 144 0.86 12.77 8.94
N ARG A 145 1.34 12.26 7.81
CA ARG A 145 2.12 13.01 6.84
C ARG A 145 1.54 12.83 5.45
N SER A 146 1.18 13.92 4.79
CA SER A 146 0.82 13.91 3.37
C SER A 146 2.03 13.53 2.53
N ILE A 147 1.85 12.57 1.63
CA ILE A 147 2.83 12.17 0.63
C ILE A 147 2.51 12.93 -0.66
N ARG A 148 3.28 13.99 -0.92
CA ARG A 148 3.19 14.74 -2.18
C ARG A 148 4.00 14.02 -3.26
N LEU A 149 3.32 13.17 -4.02
CA LEU A 149 3.94 12.36 -5.09
C LEU A 149 4.68 13.22 -6.13
N GLU A 150 4.19 14.42 -6.41
CA GLU A 150 4.78 15.37 -7.36
C GLU A 150 6.14 15.92 -6.91
N GLN A 151 6.44 15.90 -5.61
CA GLN A 151 7.66 16.44 -5.04
C GLN A 151 8.73 15.38 -4.79
N LEU A 152 8.40 14.10 -4.99
CA LEU A 152 9.27 12.97 -4.71
C LEU A 152 9.88 12.34 -5.98
N GLY A 153 9.56 12.88 -7.16
CA GLY A 153 10.14 12.50 -8.44
C GLY A 153 11.08 13.58 -8.97
N GLN A 154 12.36 13.49 -8.62
CA GLN A 154 13.50 13.99 -9.41
C GLN A 154 14.64 12.98 -9.33
#